data_AF-A0A368QXZ1-F1
#
_entry.id   AF-A0A368QXZ1-F1
#
_cell.length_a   1.000
_cell.length_b   1.000
_cell.length_c   1.000
_cell.angle_alpha   90.00
_cell.angle_beta   90.00
_cell.angle_gamma   90.00
#
_symmetry.space_group_name_H-M   'P 1'
#
loop_
_entity.id
_entity.type
_entity.pdbx_description
1 polymer ?
#
loop_
_entity_poly.entity_id
_entity_poly.type
_entity_poly.pdbx_seq_one_letter_code
_entity_poly.pdbx_strand_id
1 'polypeptide(L)'
;MLASEKVRWSLHTVRTRLAKKQQYCQFFTRFGECKKSGGKCPYIHDRAKVAICTKFLKGLCSNTSCKLTHKVLPERMPDCSYFLRGLCTNTACPYRHVKVNSKAPVCEDFLKGYCADGDECHKKHSYVCPVFEATGECPQESRCNLHHPKKKNKSKRSRADTLQNNS
;
A
#
# COMPACT_ATOMS: atom_id res chain seq x y z
N MET A 1 -27.93 14.66 28.66
CA MET A 1 -26.72 14.34 29.42
C MET A 1 -25.51 14.33 28.48
N LEU A 2 -24.67 15.36 28.53
CA LEU A 2 -23.45 15.44 27.71
C LEU A 2 -22.29 14.82 28.49
N ALA A 3 -21.73 13.71 27.99
CA ALA A 3 -20.53 13.12 28.60
C ALA A 3 -19.36 14.12 28.62
N SER A 4 -18.62 14.17 29.73
CA SER A 4 -17.44 15.03 29.91
C SER A 4 -16.42 14.84 28.78
N GLU A 5 -15.78 15.92 28.34
CA GLU A 5 -14.76 15.91 27.28
C GLU A 5 -13.62 14.93 27.56
N LYS A 6 -13.23 14.77 28.83
CA LYS A 6 -12.21 13.79 29.26
C LYS A 6 -12.63 12.35 28.97
N VAL A 7 -13.92 12.04 29.18
CA VAL A 7 -14.48 10.70 28.89
C VAL A 7 -14.52 10.47 27.37
N ARG A 8 -14.93 11.48 26.59
CA ARG A 8 -14.92 11.41 25.12
C ARG A 8 -13.52 11.16 24.56
N TRP A 9 -12.51 11.87 25.07
CA TRP A 9 -11.11 11.71 24.65
C TRP A 9 -10.55 10.32 25.00
N SER A 10 -10.84 9.82 26.20
CA SER A 10 -10.44 8.48 26.64
C SER A 10 -11.05 7.39 25.74
N LEU A 11 -12.36 7.46 25.45
CA LEU A 11 -13.03 6.53 24.54
C LEU A 11 -12.47 6.59 23.12
N HIS A 12 -12.22 7.79 22.59
CA HIS A 12 -11.61 7.97 21.28
C HIS A 12 -10.20 7.34 21.21
N THR A 13 -9.40 7.51 22.26
CA THR A 13 -8.06 6.92 22.35
C THR A 13 -8.10 5.39 22.37
N VAL A 14 -9.02 4.80 23.15
CA VAL A 14 -9.21 3.34 23.21
C VAL A 14 -9.65 2.79 21.85
N ARG A 15 -10.65 3.41 21.20
CA ARG A 15 -11.10 3.02 19.86
C ARG A 15 -9.99 3.10 18.82
N THR A 16 -9.20 4.17 18.85
CA THR A 16 -8.06 4.35 17.95
C THR A 16 -6.99 3.29 18.17
N ARG A 17 -6.69 2.94 19.43
CA ARG A 17 -5.76 1.85 19.76
C ARG A 17 -6.28 0.50 19.27
N LEU A 18 -7.57 0.21 19.45
CA LEU A 18 -8.18 -1.04 19.00
C LEU A 18 -8.17 -1.15 17.47
N ALA A 19 -8.55 -0.07 16.76
CA ALA A 19 -8.49 -0.02 15.31
C ALA A 19 -7.07 -0.25 14.77
N LYS A 20 -6.04 0.34 15.41
CA LYS A 20 -4.64 0.05 15.06
C LYS A 20 -4.27 -1.41 15.28
N LYS A 21 -4.74 -2.04 16.36
CA LYS A 21 -4.48 -3.46 16.62
C LYS A 21 -5.11 -4.40 15.59
N GLN A 22 -6.18 -3.97 14.92
CA GLN A 22 -6.84 -4.73 13.86
C GLN A 22 -6.14 -4.60 12.49
N GLN A 23 -5.15 -3.71 12.36
CA GLN A 23 -4.41 -3.54 11.11
C GLN A 23 -3.23 -4.51 11.01
N TYR A 24 -2.94 -4.96 9.79
CA TYR A 24 -1.76 -5.74 9.49
C TYR A 24 -0.48 -4.91 9.65
N CYS A 25 0.57 -5.53 10.17
CA CYS A 25 1.88 -4.91 10.30
C CYS A 25 2.51 -4.74 8.92
N GLN A 26 2.63 -3.50 8.46
CA GLN A 26 3.19 -3.21 7.13
C GLN A 26 4.60 -3.76 6.91
N PHE A 27 5.45 -3.80 7.95
CA PHE A 27 6.78 -4.39 7.84
C PHE A 27 6.70 -5.90 7.62
N PHE A 28 5.90 -6.59 8.43
CA PHE A 28 5.73 -8.03 8.31
C PHE A 28 5.06 -8.40 6.99
N THR A 29 3.99 -7.70 6.61
CA THR A 29 3.27 -7.92 5.36
C THR A 29 4.17 -7.68 4.15
N ARG A 30 5.01 -6.63 4.13
CA ARG A 30 5.88 -6.35 2.96
C ARG A 30 7.14 -7.20 2.88
N PHE A 31 7.77 -7.48 4.02
CA PHE A 31 9.12 -8.06 4.06
C PHE A 31 9.15 -9.48 4.64
N GLY A 32 8.01 -9.96 5.16
CA GLY A 32 7.92 -11.24 5.86
C GLY A 32 8.53 -11.23 7.26
N GLU A 33 9.00 -10.07 7.72
CA GLU A 33 9.63 -9.90 9.02
C GLU A 33 9.32 -8.54 9.65
N CYS A 34 9.30 -8.50 10.97
CA CYS A 34 9.13 -7.28 11.74
C CYS A 34 10.17 -7.23 12.85
N LYS A 35 10.86 -6.09 12.98
CA LYS A 35 11.87 -5.87 14.04
C LYS A 35 11.27 -5.90 15.46
N LYS A 36 9.96 -5.68 15.60
CA LYS A 36 9.21 -5.78 16.86
C LYS A 36 8.72 -7.21 17.08
N SER A 37 9.64 -8.16 17.13
CA SER A 37 9.35 -9.57 17.39
C SER A 37 8.95 -9.81 18.86
N GLY A 38 8.32 -10.97 19.14
CA GLY A 38 7.99 -11.40 20.51
C GLY A 38 6.80 -10.68 21.16
N GLY A 39 5.70 -10.44 20.41
CA GLY A 39 4.46 -9.88 20.97
C GLY A 39 4.47 -8.36 21.23
N LYS A 40 5.59 -7.68 20.99
CA LYS A 40 5.74 -6.22 21.17
C LYS A 40 5.13 -5.41 20.02
N CYS A 41 4.89 -6.03 18.86
CA CYS A 41 4.20 -5.37 17.76
C CYS A 41 2.70 -5.33 18.05
N PRO A 42 2.05 -4.15 18.07
CA PRO A 42 0.61 -4.07 18.29
C PRO A 42 -0.22 -4.48 17.07
N TYR A 43 0.39 -4.71 15.91
CA TYR A 43 -0.27 -5.01 14.64
C TYR A 43 -0.28 -6.51 14.34
N ILE A 44 -1.19 -6.94 13.46
CA ILE A 44 -1.36 -8.36 13.10
C ILE A 44 -0.19 -8.83 12.22
N HIS A 45 0.41 -9.97 12.57
CA HIS A 45 1.43 -10.68 11.79
C HIS A 45 0.82 -11.94 11.16
N ASP A 46 0.19 -11.78 9.99
CA ASP A 46 -0.42 -12.89 9.26
C ASP A 46 0.46 -13.37 8.10
N ARG A 47 0.98 -14.59 8.21
CA ARG A 47 1.84 -15.21 7.17
C ARG A 47 1.10 -15.45 5.87
N ALA A 48 -0.22 -15.64 5.90
CA ALA A 48 -0.99 -15.78 4.68
C ALA A 48 -1.03 -14.46 3.90
N LYS A 49 -0.84 -13.30 4.55
CA LYS A 49 -0.98 -11.97 3.95
C LYS A 49 0.35 -11.31 3.56
N VAL A 50 1.48 -12.01 3.70
CA VAL A 50 2.78 -11.46 3.27
C VAL A 50 2.85 -11.31 1.75
N ALA A 51 3.60 -10.32 1.28
CA ALA A 51 3.80 -10.02 -0.13
C ALA A 51 4.45 -11.18 -0.87
N ILE A 52 4.26 -11.20 -2.19
CA ILE A 52 4.89 -12.20 -3.06
C ILE A 52 6.40 -11.97 -3.15
N CYS A 53 7.16 -13.06 -3.16
CA CYS A 53 8.60 -13.00 -3.35
C CYS A 53 8.92 -12.55 -4.78
N THR A 54 9.51 -11.36 -4.93
CA THR A 54 9.90 -10.83 -6.25
C THR A 54 11.01 -11.63 -6.90
N LYS A 55 11.85 -12.32 -6.11
CA LYS A 55 12.85 -13.26 -6.64
C LYS A 55 12.18 -14.53 -7.19
N PHE A 56 11.17 -15.05 -6.50
CA PHE A 56 10.37 -16.17 -6.99
C PHE A 56 9.66 -15.84 -8.31
N LEU A 57 9.05 -14.65 -8.43
CA LEU A 57 8.45 -14.21 -9.69
C LEU A 57 9.43 -14.14 -10.87
N LYS A 58 10.73 -13.99 -10.59
CA LYS A 58 11.81 -14.02 -11.59
C LYS A 58 12.42 -15.41 -11.80
N GLY A 59 11.92 -16.44 -11.13
CA GLY A 59 12.50 -17.80 -11.14
C GLY A 59 13.80 -17.94 -10.33
N LEU A 60 14.14 -16.96 -9.48
CA LEU A 60 15.41 -16.89 -8.75
C LEU A 60 15.31 -17.33 -7.29
N CYS A 61 14.17 -17.87 -6.85
CA CYS A 61 13.99 -18.32 -5.46
C CYS A 61 13.15 -19.59 -5.38
N SER A 62 13.78 -20.65 -4.87
CA SER A 62 13.15 -21.95 -4.61
C SER A 62 13.19 -22.35 -3.14
N ASN A 63 13.60 -21.43 -2.25
CA ASN A 63 13.68 -21.71 -0.82
C ASN A 63 12.28 -21.91 -0.22
N THR A 64 12.03 -23.08 0.36
CA THR A 64 10.77 -23.43 1.03
C THR A 64 10.52 -22.62 2.31
N SER A 65 11.59 -22.15 2.94
CA SER A 65 11.57 -21.30 4.14
C SER A 65 11.63 -19.80 3.80
N CYS A 66 11.23 -19.39 2.59
CA CYS A 66 11.20 -17.99 2.19
C CYS A 66 10.30 -17.17 3.12
N LYS A 67 10.73 -15.94 3.45
CA LYS A 67 9.96 -15.04 4.32
C LYS A 67 8.70 -14.51 3.62
N LEU A 68 8.71 -14.49 2.30
CA LEU A 68 7.64 -14.02 1.42
C LEU A 68 6.91 -15.20 0.78
N THR A 69 5.70 -14.97 0.27
CA THR A 69 4.92 -16.06 -0.34
C THR A 69 5.44 -16.40 -1.74
N HIS A 70 5.46 -17.69 -2.06
CA HIS A 70 5.67 -18.21 -3.42
C HIS A 70 4.34 -18.58 -4.10
N LYS A 71 3.21 -18.16 -3.52
CA LYS A 71 1.89 -18.32 -4.15
C LYS A 71 1.57 -17.10 -5.00
N VAL A 72 1.28 -17.34 -6.28
CA VAL A 72 0.79 -16.32 -7.22
C VAL A 72 -0.66 -16.03 -6.84
N LEU A 73 -0.89 -14.87 -6.22
CA LEU A 73 -2.18 -14.47 -5.68
C LEU A 73 -2.48 -13.01 -6.05
N PRO A 74 -3.68 -12.69 -6.58
CA PRO A 74 -4.03 -11.33 -7.01
C PRO A 74 -3.83 -10.24 -5.96
N GLU A 75 -4.09 -10.53 -4.68
CA GLU A 75 -4.04 -9.54 -3.59
C GLU A 75 -2.64 -9.00 -3.31
N ARG A 76 -1.60 -9.64 -3.85
CA ARG A 76 -0.18 -9.28 -3.65
C ARG A 76 0.52 -8.93 -4.94
N MET A 77 -0.20 -9.01 -6.06
CA MET A 77 0.41 -9.02 -7.37
C MET A 77 0.43 -7.61 -7.96
N PRO A 78 1.58 -7.14 -8.47
CA PRO A 78 1.63 -5.90 -9.23
C PRO A 78 0.91 -6.01 -10.57
N ASP A 79 0.51 -4.86 -11.12
CA ASP A 79 -0.05 -4.77 -12.46
C ASP A 79 1.01 -5.14 -13.51
N CYS A 80 0.58 -5.88 -14.53
CA CYS A 80 1.43 -6.22 -15.67
C CYS A 80 1.68 -4.97 -16.53
N SER A 81 2.91 -4.44 -16.50
CA SER A 81 3.27 -3.25 -17.30
C SER A 81 3.07 -3.47 -18.81
N TYR A 82 3.27 -4.69 -19.31
CA TYR A 82 3.04 -5.05 -20.71
C TYR A 82 1.55 -5.06 -21.04
N PHE A 83 0.70 -5.58 -20.16
CA PHE A 83 -0.75 -5.58 -20.37
C PHE A 83 -1.30 -4.14 -20.39
N LEU A 84 -0.84 -3.29 -19.48
CA LEU A 84 -1.22 -1.87 -19.45
C LEU A 84 -0.82 -1.12 -20.74
N ARG A 85 0.16 -1.63 -21.48
CA ARG A 85 0.59 -1.11 -22.81
C ARG A 85 -0.06 -1.84 -23.99
N GLY A 86 -0.87 -2.88 -23.75
CA GLY A 86 -1.46 -3.71 -24.81
C GLY A 86 -0.47 -4.67 -25.48
N LEU A 87 0.66 -4.99 -24.83
CA LEU A 87 1.76 -5.80 -25.39
C LEU A 87 1.90 -7.18 -24.75
N CYS A 88 1.15 -7.49 -23.69
CA CYS A 88 1.24 -8.80 -23.05
C CYS A 88 0.46 -9.85 -23.85
N THR A 89 1.14 -10.88 -24.31
CA THR A 89 0.56 -12.05 -25.02
C THR A 89 0.54 -13.32 -24.16
N ASN A 90 1.12 -13.28 -22.95
CA ASN A 90 1.18 -14.45 -22.08
C ASN A 90 -0.18 -14.69 -21.40
N THR A 91 -0.83 -15.80 -21.76
CA THR A 91 -2.12 -16.21 -21.19
C THR A 91 -2.00 -16.69 -19.73
N ALA A 92 -0.83 -17.19 -19.33
CA ALA A 92 -0.50 -17.58 -17.96
C ALA A 92 0.37 -16.52 -17.25
N CYS A 93 0.17 -15.24 -17.58
CA CYS A 93 0.91 -14.15 -16.95
C CYS A 93 0.60 -14.12 -15.43
N PRO A 94 1.62 -14.18 -14.55
CA PRO A 94 1.38 -14.15 -13.12
C PRO A 94 0.96 -12.77 -12.62
N TYR A 95 1.24 -11.71 -13.39
CA TYR A 95 0.94 -10.32 -13.06
C TYR A 95 -0.52 -9.97 -13.35
N ARG A 96 -1.08 -8.98 -12.64
CA ARG A 96 -2.50 -8.61 -12.82
C ARG A 96 -2.75 -8.01 -14.19
N HIS A 97 -3.79 -8.50 -14.87
CA HIS A 97 -4.30 -7.97 -16.13
C HIS A 97 -5.59 -7.16 -15.90
N VAL A 98 -5.48 -6.09 -15.10
CA VAL A 98 -6.62 -5.24 -14.72
C VAL A 98 -6.48 -3.87 -15.37
N LYS A 99 -7.52 -3.43 -16.08
CA LYS A 99 -7.53 -2.12 -16.74
C LYS A 99 -7.81 -1.03 -15.71
N VAL A 100 -6.74 -0.42 -15.21
CA VAL A 100 -6.79 0.71 -14.29
C VAL A 100 -6.73 2.04 -15.04
N ASN A 101 -7.47 3.06 -14.57
CA ASN A 101 -7.42 4.39 -15.16
C ASN A 101 -5.99 4.97 -15.05
N SER A 102 -5.46 5.57 -16.11
CA SER A 102 -4.11 6.16 -16.11
C SER A 102 -3.92 7.29 -15.09
N LYS A 103 -5.01 7.92 -14.63
CA LYS A 103 -5.03 8.93 -13.56
C LYS A 103 -5.34 8.35 -12.17
N ALA A 104 -5.65 7.06 -12.07
CA ALA A 104 -5.92 6.42 -10.79
C ALA A 104 -4.69 6.52 -9.87
N PRO A 105 -4.91 6.72 -8.55
CA PRO A 105 -3.82 6.65 -7.57
C PRO A 105 -3.28 5.22 -7.45
N VAL A 106 -2.11 5.10 -6.84
CA VAL A 106 -1.60 3.80 -6.40
C VAL A 106 -2.43 3.28 -5.24
N CYS A 107 -2.61 1.96 -5.19
CA CYS A 107 -3.26 1.27 -4.09
C CYS A 107 -2.37 1.29 -2.85
N GLU A 108 -2.76 2.07 -1.84
CA GLU A 108 -2.05 2.16 -0.56
C GLU A 108 -1.95 0.80 0.15
N ASP A 109 -2.95 -0.07 0.02
CA ASP A 109 -2.94 -1.37 0.68
C ASP A 109 -1.98 -2.35 -0.03
N PHE A 110 -1.92 -2.29 -1.36
CA PHE A 110 -0.88 -2.97 -2.12
C PHE A 110 0.54 -2.50 -1.73
N LEU A 111 0.75 -1.18 -1.55
CA LEU A 111 2.04 -0.66 -1.08
C LEU A 111 2.40 -1.15 0.32
N LYS A 112 1.40 -1.42 1.17
CA LYS A 112 1.56 -2.07 2.48
C LYS A 112 1.76 -3.59 2.38
N GLY A 113 1.74 -4.16 1.17
CA GLY A 113 2.05 -5.55 0.86
C GLY A 113 0.84 -6.46 0.61
N TYR A 114 -0.38 -5.97 0.83
CA TYR A 114 -1.61 -6.76 0.66
C TYR A 114 -2.83 -5.87 0.38
N CYS A 115 -3.49 -6.10 -0.75
CA CYS A 115 -4.77 -5.46 -1.12
C CYS A 115 -5.89 -6.50 -1.16
N ALA A 116 -6.87 -6.37 -0.26
CA ALA A 116 -7.98 -7.33 -0.18
C ALA A 116 -8.82 -7.44 -1.46
N ASP A 117 -8.88 -6.36 -2.24
CA ASP A 117 -9.67 -6.32 -3.47
C ASP A 117 -9.02 -7.09 -4.62
N GLY A 118 -7.75 -7.47 -4.53
CA GLY A 118 -7.07 -8.29 -5.55
C GLY A 118 -7.29 -7.76 -6.97
N ASP A 119 -7.84 -8.59 -7.85
CA ASP A 119 -8.16 -8.22 -9.24
C ASP A 119 -9.33 -7.23 -9.38
N GLU A 120 -10.19 -7.13 -8.38
CA GLU A 120 -11.27 -6.13 -8.35
C GLU A 120 -10.76 -4.73 -7.94
N CYS A 121 -9.50 -4.59 -7.53
CA CYS A 121 -8.94 -3.29 -7.20
C CYS A 121 -8.78 -2.40 -8.44
N HIS A 122 -9.52 -1.29 -8.49
CA HIS A 122 -9.42 -0.27 -9.55
C HIS A 122 -8.31 0.77 -9.35
N LYS A 123 -7.48 0.62 -8.32
CA LYS A 123 -6.27 1.43 -8.09
C LYS A 123 -5.04 0.71 -8.64
N LYS A 124 -3.98 1.45 -8.94
CA LYS A 124 -2.76 0.87 -9.53
C LYS A 124 -2.00 0.03 -8.51
N HIS A 125 -1.72 -1.23 -8.81
CA HIS A 125 -0.77 -2.05 -8.06
C HIS A 125 0.63 -1.87 -8.66
N SER A 126 1.22 -0.70 -8.44
CA SER A 126 2.57 -0.38 -8.90
C SER A 126 3.40 0.13 -7.73
N TYR A 127 4.66 -0.30 -7.65
CA TYR A 127 5.61 0.27 -6.70
C TYR A 127 6.08 1.64 -7.17
N VAL A 128 6.49 2.47 -6.21
CA VAL A 128 7.10 3.78 -6.47
C VAL A 128 8.50 3.57 -7.05
N CYS A 129 8.87 4.39 -8.03
CA CYS A 129 10.22 4.40 -8.57
C CYS A 129 11.19 4.93 -7.50
N PRO A 130 12.18 4.13 -7.05
CA PRO A 130 13.09 4.56 -5.98
C PRO A 130 13.98 5.73 -6.43
N VAL A 131 14.33 5.81 -7.72
CA VAL A 131 15.10 6.93 -8.29
C VAL A 131 14.28 8.21 -8.20
N PHE A 132 13.04 8.18 -8.71
CA PHE A 132 12.14 9.33 -8.65
C PHE A 132 11.79 9.71 -7.20
N GLU A 133 11.64 8.74 -6.30
CA GLU A 133 11.40 9.01 -4.87
C GLU A 133 12.58 9.74 -4.22
N ALA A 134 13.81 9.38 -4.60
CA ALA A 134 15.02 9.98 -4.06
C ALA A 134 15.32 11.37 -4.64
N THR A 135 15.19 11.54 -5.96
CA THR A 135 15.66 12.75 -6.67
C THR A 135 14.52 13.65 -7.17
N GLY A 136 13.29 13.13 -7.27
CA GLY A 136 12.17 13.81 -7.92
C GLY A 136 12.18 13.72 -9.45
N GLU A 137 13.20 13.10 -10.04
CA GLU A 137 13.40 12.95 -11.47
C GLU A 137 13.79 11.51 -11.79
N CYS A 138 13.44 11.01 -12.98
CA CYS A 138 13.81 9.66 -13.36
C CYS A 138 14.33 9.70 -14.79
N PRO A 139 15.57 9.24 -15.08
CA PRO A 139 16.13 9.30 -16.44
C PRO A 139 15.32 8.51 -17.47
N GLN A 140 14.46 7.59 -17.02
CA GLN A 140 13.54 6.82 -17.85
C GLN A 140 12.22 7.56 -18.13
N GLU A 141 11.93 8.65 -17.41
CA GLU A 141 10.73 9.50 -17.54
C GLU A 141 9.45 8.69 -17.79
N SER A 142 8.85 8.85 -18.97
CA SER A 142 7.62 8.18 -19.41
C SER A 142 7.79 6.69 -19.74
N ARG A 143 9.02 6.20 -19.90
CA ARG A 143 9.34 4.78 -20.15
C ARG A 143 9.48 3.99 -18.85
N CYS A 144 9.60 4.66 -17.70
CA CYS A 144 9.72 4.00 -16.40
C CYS A 144 8.46 3.17 -16.11
N ASN A 145 8.64 1.89 -15.77
CA ASN A 145 7.54 0.98 -15.43
C ASN A 145 7.04 1.16 -13.99
N LEU A 146 7.69 2.02 -13.20
CA LEU A 146 7.37 2.27 -11.81
C LEU A 146 6.60 3.59 -11.66
N HIS A 147 5.85 3.71 -10.58
CA HIS A 147 5.01 4.88 -10.35
C HIS A 147 5.85 6.10 -9.93
N HIS A 148 5.59 7.24 -10.56
CA HIS A 148 6.12 8.56 -10.19
C HIS A 148 5.01 9.40 -9.52
N PRO A 149 4.99 9.52 -8.18
CA PRO A 149 3.97 10.31 -7.49
C PRO A 149 4.00 11.78 -7.90
N LYS A 150 2.86 12.32 -8.35
CA LYS A 150 2.74 13.77 -8.56
C LYS A 150 2.70 14.47 -7.20
N LYS A 151 3.60 15.45 -6.96
CA LYS A 151 3.56 16.28 -5.75
C LYS A 151 2.19 16.95 -5.66
N LYS A 152 1.36 16.55 -4.69
CA LYS A 152 0.14 17.30 -4.37
C LYS A 152 0.60 18.56 -3.64
N ASN A 153 0.45 19.72 -4.27
CA ASN A 153 0.47 21.00 -3.55
C ASN A 153 -0.64 20.93 -2.50
N LYS A 154 -0.28 20.71 -1.24
CA LYS A 154 -1.20 20.89 -0.13
C LYS A 154 -1.46 22.40 -0.05
N SER A 155 -2.49 22.88 -0.73
CA SER A 155 -3.05 24.19 -0.42
C SER A 155 -3.42 24.15 1.06
N LYS A 156 -2.72 24.94 1.87
CA LYS A 156 -3.09 25.20 3.25
C LYS A 156 -4.52 25.77 3.19
N ARG A 157 -5.54 24.96 3.52
CA ARG A 157 -6.85 25.50 3.86
C ARG A 157 -6.65 26.23 5.19
N SER A 158 -6.40 27.54 5.13
CA SER A 158 -6.60 28.41 6.28
C SER A 158 -8.07 28.26 6.70
N ARG A 159 -8.28 27.94 7.98
CA ARG A 159 -9.59 28.09 8.60
C ARG A 159 -9.92 29.58 8.57
N ALA A 160 -10.90 29.96 7.76
CA ALA A 160 -11.66 31.17 7.99
C ALA A 160 -12.62 30.84 9.13
N ASP A 161 -12.31 31.30 10.35
CA ASP A 161 -13.31 31.41 11.41
C ASP A 161 -13.81 32.86 11.42
N THR A 162 -15.04 33.01 10.95
CA THR A 162 -15.87 34.18 11.15
C THR A 162 -16.24 34.25 12.63
N LEU A 163 -15.90 35.34 13.30
CA LEU A 163 -16.67 35.81 14.46
C LEU A 163 -17.01 37.28 14.24
N GLN A 164 -18.28 37.52 13.97
CA GLN A 164 -18.97 38.80 14.11
C GLN A 164 -19.09 39.18 15.60
N ASN A 165 -18.89 40.47 15.85
CA ASN A 165 -19.55 41.36 16.81
C ASN A 165 -19.63 41.03 18.31
N ASN A 166 -19.10 41.94 19.15
CA ASN A 166 -19.91 42.93 19.90
C ASN A 166 -19.07 43.62 20.99
N SER A 167 -18.85 44.94 20.86
CA SER A 167 -19.03 46.01 21.87
C SER A 167 -18.54 47.32 21.29
#